data_AF-A0A0N6ZE50-F1
#
_entry.id   AF-A0A0N6ZE50-F1
#
_cell.length_a   1.000
_cell.length_b   1.000
_cell.length_c   1.000
_cell.angle_alpha   90.00
_cell.angle_beta   90.00
_cell.angle_gamma   90.00
#
_symmetry.space_group_name_H-M   'P 1'
#
loop_
_entity.id
_entity.type
_entity.pdbx_description
1 polymer ?
#
loop_
_entity_poly.entity_id
_entity_poly.type
_entity_poly.pdbx_seq_one_letter_code
_entity_poly.pdbx_strand_id
1 'polypeptide(L)'
;MLKYVLDLVDLLDDPDVDGKRVAAHLDSVAGPEGSGAEVTTVTGERGSTDFVLVRIPGRAGRSSGGTARTLGVVGRLGGVGARPEAVGLVSDADGAVAALATAAKLLDMRRRGDVLDGDVIVATHICPNAPTAPHDPVPFMDSPVDIATMNRHEVTGEMEAVLSVDTTKGNRIVNHKGLALSPTVKEGWVLKVSERLGELLAVVTGEPLVTYPVTTQDITPYGNGVHHINSILQPATATAAPVVGLAITSAAAVPGCQTGASHETDIAAAARFAVETAKAFGGGQLDFHDHQEFDALVSRYGSLTRLQTLGREPGGS
;
A
#
# COMPACT_ATOMS: atom_id res chain seq x y z
N MET A 1 -5.01 8.64 -15.60
CA MET A 1 -4.25 8.30 -14.39
C MET A 1 -3.21 9.36 -14.08
N LEU A 2 -2.25 9.62 -14.97
CA LEU A 2 -1.18 10.61 -14.75
C LEU A 2 -1.67 11.97 -14.21
N LYS A 3 -2.78 12.52 -14.73
CA LYS A 3 -3.41 13.73 -14.17
C LYS A 3 -3.60 13.68 -12.64
N TYR A 4 -4.24 12.63 -12.10
CA TYR A 4 -4.52 12.53 -10.67
C TYR A 4 -3.23 12.39 -9.85
N VAL A 5 -2.21 11.74 -10.42
CA VAL A 5 -0.87 11.67 -9.79
C VAL A 5 -0.26 13.05 -9.70
N LEU A 6 -0.26 13.83 -10.80
CA LEU A 6 0.29 15.19 -10.79
C LEU A 6 -0.46 16.11 -9.81
N ASP A 7 -1.79 16.04 -9.78
CA ASP A 7 -2.60 16.81 -8.85
C ASP A 7 -2.26 16.49 -7.38
N LEU A 8 -1.99 15.21 -7.06
CA LEU A 8 -1.65 14.77 -5.71
C LEU A 8 -0.18 15.02 -5.35
N VAL A 9 0.74 14.94 -6.30
CA VAL A 9 2.14 15.35 -6.10
C VAL A 9 2.19 16.83 -5.73
N ASP A 10 1.50 17.69 -6.48
CA ASP A 10 1.41 19.13 -6.19
C ASP A 10 0.79 19.39 -4.80
N LEU A 11 -0.30 18.69 -4.46
CA LEU A 11 -0.95 18.81 -3.16
C LEU A 11 -0.04 18.39 -1.99
N LEU A 12 0.69 17.27 -2.14
CA LEU A 12 1.50 16.69 -1.06
C LEU A 12 2.89 17.35 -0.94
N ASP A 13 3.32 18.12 -1.95
CA ASP A 13 4.56 18.91 -1.89
C ASP A 13 4.44 20.15 -0.99
N ASP A 14 3.21 20.53 -0.62
CA ASP A 14 2.94 21.61 0.33
C ASP A 14 3.39 21.21 1.76
N PRO A 15 4.25 22.02 2.44
CA PRO A 15 4.68 21.75 3.81
C PRO A 15 3.54 21.72 4.84
N ASP A 16 2.42 22.38 4.56
CA ASP A 16 1.23 22.47 5.41
C ASP A 16 0.12 21.49 4.95
N VAL A 17 0.46 20.45 4.19
CA VAL A 17 -0.51 19.42 3.81
C VAL A 17 -0.89 18.56 5.02
N ASP A 18 -2.18 18.29 5.14
CA ASP A 18 -2.76 17.43 6.18
C ASP A 18 -3.83 16.50 5.57
N GLY A 19 -4.38 15.59 6.37
CA GLY A 19 -5.40 14.65 5.90
C GLY A 19 -6.69 15.36 5.47
N LYS A 20 -7.00 16.53 6.04
CA LYS A 20 -8.21 17.30 5.70
C LYS A 20 -8.10 17.91 4.30
N ARG A 21 -6.93 18.43 3.93
CA ARG A 21 -6.67 18.94 2.57
C ARG A 21 -6.76 17.82 1.53
N VAL A 22 -6.27 16.63 1.87
CA VAL A 22 -6.42 15.44 1.02
C VAL A 22 -7.90 15.04 0.89
N ALA A 23 -8.65 14.97 1.99
CA ALA A 23 -10.08 14.67 1.96
C ALA A 23 -10.85 15.69 1.11
N ALA A 24 -10.58 16.98 1.28
CA ALA A 24 -11.20 18.05 0.49
C ALA A 24 -10.87 17.93 -1.00
N HIS A 25 -9.63 17.56 -1.36
CA HIS A 25 -9.27 17.27 -2.75
C HIS A 25 -10.11 16.10 -3.29
N LEU A 26 -10.21 14.99 -2.56
CA LEU A 26 -11.00 13.82 -2.99
C LEU A 26 -12.49 14.13 -3.09
N ASP A 27 -13.05 14.92 -2.18
CA ASP A 27 -14.43 15.41 -2.25
C ASP A 27 -14.67 16.23 -3.52
N SER A 28 -13.72 17.10 -3.89
CA SER A 28 -13.81 17.87 -5.13
C SER A 28 -13.84 16.98 -6.38
N VAL A 29 -13.13 15.85 -6.34
CA VAL A 29 -13.10 14.86 -7.42
C VAL A 29 -14.39 14.04 -7.46
N ALA A 30 -14.92 13.66 -6.30
CA ALA A 30 -16.16 12.89 -6.15
C ALA A 30 -17.43 13.72 -6.43
N GLY A 31 -17.36 15.05 -6.30
CA GLY A 31 -18.47 15.94 -6.56
C GLY A 31 -19.55 15.85 -5.46
N PRO A 32 -20.84 16.01 -5.79
CA PRO A 32 -21.91 16.14 -4.80
C PRO A 32 -22.10 14.93 -3.87
N GLU A 33 -21.69 13.73 -4.31
CA GLU A 33 -21.78 12.51 -3.49
C GLU A 33 -20.75 12.51 -2.34
N GLY A 34 -19.69 13.32 -2.46
CA GLY A 34 -18.54 13.29 -1.56
C GLY A 34 -17.68 12.03 -1.73
N SER A 35 -16.46 12.09 -1.22
CA SER A 35 -15.53 10.96 -1.25
C SER A 35 -15.80 9.95 -0.14
N GLY A 36 -16.45 10.38 0.95
CA GLY A 36 -16.55 9.58 2.17
C GLY A 36 -15.20 9.37 2.86
N ALA A 37 -14.20 10.22 2.60
CA ALA A 37 -12.89 10.13 3.22
C ALA A 37 -12.99 10.37 4.74
N GLU A 38 -12.48 9.40 5.49
CA GLU A 38 -12.34 9.46 6.94
C GLU A 38 -10.89 9.86 7.27
N VAL A 39 -10.74 10.91 8.08
CA VAL A 39 -9.43 11.41 8.52
C VAL A 39 -9.28 11.21 10.03
N THR A 40 -8.22 10.53 10.45
CA THR A 40 -7.91 10.32 11.87
C THR A 40 -6.49 10.78 12.16
N THR A 41 -6.35 11.86 12.93
CA THR A 41 -5.05 12.31 13.45
C THR A 41 -4.60 11.41 14.59
N VAL A 42 -3.37 10.91 14.50
CA VAL A 42 -2.75 10.10 15.56
C VAL A 42 -1.40 10.73 15.93
N THR A 43 -1.22 10.94 17.23
CA THR A 43 0.01 11.52 17.80
C THR A 43 0.87 10.41 18.38
N GLY A 44 2.13 10.34 17.95
CA GLY A 44 3.16 9.52 18.58
C GLY A 44 4.24 10.38 19.24
N GLU A 45 5.33 9.74 19.68
CA GLU A 45 6.38 10.41 20.47
C GLU A 45 7.17 11.46 19.66
N ARG A 46 7.26 11.27 18.34
CA ARG A 46 8.09 12.09 17.43
C ARG A 46 7.27 12.97 16.49
N GLY A 47 5.98 13.14 16.73
CA GLY A 47 5.09 13.98 15.92
C GLY A 47 3.70 13.39 15.78
N SER A 48 2.99 13.80 14.73
CA SER A 48 1.66 13.29 14.41
C SER A 48 1.55 12.97 12.93
N THR A 49 0.58 12.12 12.60
CA THR A 49 0.22 11.84 11.22
C THR A 49 -1.30 11.75 11.09
N ASP A 50 -1.81 12.09 9.91
CA ASP A 50 -3.23 11.94 9.59
C ASP A 50 -3.45 10.70 8.74
N PHE A 51 -4.13 9.69 9.27
CA PHE A 51 -4.59 8.56 8.48
C PHE A 51 -5.79 8.99 7.64
N VAL A 52 -5.78 8.60 6.37
CA VAL A 52 -6.87 8.84 5.41
C VAL A 52 -7.37 7.49 4.91
N LEU A 53 -8.66 7.22 5.12
CA LEU A 53 -9.31 6.00 4.65
C LEU A 53 -10.54 6.36 3.81
N VAL A 54 -10.66 5.76 2.64
CA VAL A 54 -11.74 6.03 1.68
C VAL A 54 -12.41 4.72 1.30
N ARG A 55 -13.71 4.59 1.59
CA ARG A 55 -14.53 3.46 1.14
C ARG A 55 -15.27 3.87 -0.13
N ILE A 56 -15.05 3.14 -1.22
CA ILE A 56 -15.66 3.39 -2.51
C ILE A 56 -16.60 2.23 -2.83
N PRO A 57 -17.92 2.40 -2.63
CA PRO A 57 -18.85 1.29 -2.76
C PRO A 57 -19.05 0.87 -4.23
N GLY A 58 -18.97 -0.43 -4.47
CA GLY A 58 -19.28 -1.08 -5.74
C GLY A 58 -20.78 -1.37 -5.89
N ARG A 59 -21.25 -1.60 -7.11
CA ARG A 59 -22.68 -1.86 -7.40
C ARG A 59 -23.20 -3.16 -6.79
N ALA A 60 -22.32 -4.13 -6.55
CA ALA A 60 -22.64 -5.42 -5.94
C ALA A 60 -21.72 -5.69 -4.73
N GLY A 61 -21.09 -4.66 -4.16
CA GLY A 61 -20.14 -4.79 -3.06
C GLY A 61 -20.78 -5.16 -1.73
N ARG A 62 -19.96 -5.69 -0.82
CA ARG A 62 -20.33 -6.11 0.54
C ARG A 62 -21.00 -4.98 1.33
N SER A 63 -20.50 -3.75 1.18
CA SER A 63 -21.00 -2.55 1.85
C SER A 63 -22.46 -2.26 1.55
N SER A 64 -22.94 -2.69 0.38
CA SER A 64 -24.34 -2.54 -0.07
C SER A 64 -25.16 -3.83 0.04
N GLY A 65 -24.68 -4.80 0.82
CA GLY A 65 -25.32 -6.11 1.00
C GLY A 65 -25.14 -7.07 -0.18
N GLY A 66 -24.25 -6.77 -1.13
CA GLY A 66 -23.95 -7.63 -2.27
C GLY A 66 -22.92 -8.72 -1.97
N THR A 67 -22.50 -9.43 -3.03
CA THR A 67 -21.60 -10.59 -2.95
C THR A 67 -20.21 -10.35 -3.53
N ALA A 68 -20.00 -9.24 -4.24
CA ALA A 68 -18.72 -8.89 -4.83
C ALA A 68 -17.71 -8.51 -3.74
N ARG A 69 -16.48 -8.98 -3.92
CA ARG A 69 -15.44 -8.91 -2.89
C ARG A 69 -14.84 -7.51 -2.76
N THR A 70 -14.34 -7.21 -1.58
CA THR A 70 -13.72 -5.92 -1.25
C THR A 70 -12.20 -5.97 -1.40
N LEU A 71 -11.62 -5.13 -2.25
CA LEU A 71 -10.16 -4.96 -2.34
C LEU A 71 -9.69 -3.84 -1.40
N GLY A 72 -8.67 -4.11 -0.60
CA GLY A 72 -7.86 -3.10 0.07
C GLY A 72 -6.70 -2.62 -0.81
N VAL A 73 -6.50 -1.31 -0.92
CA VAL A 73 -5.32 -0.68 -1.52
C VAL A 73 -4.66 0.18 -0.46
N VAL A 74 -3.48 -0.23 0.01
CA VAL A 74 -2.77 0.44 1.10
C VAL A 74 -1.53 1.13 0.54
N GLY A 75 -1.44 2.45 0.66
CA GLY A 75 -0.23 3.22 0.35
C GLY A 75 0.68 3.28 1.58
N ARG A 76 1.78 2.53 1.54
CA ARG A 76 2.76 2.40 2.62
C ARG A 76 3.91 3.39 2.44
N LEU A 77 4.33 3.98 3.57
CA LEU A 77 5.40 4.97 3.69
C LEU A 77 5.73 5.20 5.18
N GLY A 78 6.84 5.87 5.47
CA GLY A 78 7.12 6.55 6.72
C GLY A 78 6.58 8.00 6.75
N GLY A 79 6.57 8.70 5.61
CA GLY A 79 5.92 10.00 5.48
C GLY A 79 6.06 10.64 4.10
N VAL A 80 5.24 11.66 3.82
CA VAL A 80 5.25 12.37 2.52
C VAL A 80 6.33 13.45 2.44
N GLY A 81 6.90 13.85 3.57
CA GLY A 81 8.07 14.71 3.64
C GLY A 81 8.91 14.47 4.89
N ALA A 82 10.16 14.92 4.86
CA ALA A 82 11.11 14.87 5.99
C ALA A 82 11.55 16.29 6.37
N ARG A 83 10.60 17.24 6.42
CA ARG A 83 10.91 18.64 6.72
C ARG A 83 11.21 18.83 8.22
N PRO A 84 12.16 19.72 8.59
CA PRO A 84 12.92 20.62 7.71
C PRO A 84 14.17 19.99 7.07
N GLU A 85 14.55 18.75 7.41
CA GLU A 85 15.78 18.10 6.97
C GLU A 85 15.86 17.92 5.44
N ALA A 86 14.73 17.64 4.79
CA ALA A 86 14.58 17.62 3.33
C ALA A 86 13.41 18.52 2.90
N VAL A 87 13.71 19.49 2.02
CA VAL A 87 12.71 20.44 1.49
C VAL A 87 12.07 19.86 0.23
N GLY A 88 10.75 19.61 0.30
CA GLY A 88 9.93 19.08 -0.79
C GLY A 88 9.42 17.67 -0.52
N LEU A 89 8.63 17.14 -1.45
CA LEU A 89 8.12 15.78 -1.45
C LEU A 89 9.29 14.78 -1.54
N VAL A 90 9.28 13.80 -0.64
CA VAL A 90 10.33 12.79 -0.58
C VAL A 90 9.93 11.55 -1.38
N SER A 91 10.91 10.77 -1.84
CA SER A 91 10.65 9.57 -2.64
C SER A 91 9.70 8.59 -1.96
N ASP A 92 9.74 8.49 -0.65
CA ASP A 92 8.91 7.58 0.13
C ASP A 92 7.41 7.83 -0.05
N ALA A 93 7.02 9.04 -0.46
CA ALA A 93 5.64 9.44 -0.71
C ALA A 93 4.96 8.68 -1.87
N ASP A 94 5.69 8.03 -2.77
CA ASP A 94 5.13 7.45 -4.00
C ASP A 94 3.99 6.44 -3.73
N GLY A 95 4.10 5.66 -2.65
CA GLY A 95 3.05 4.72 -2.21
C GLY A 95 1.74 5.42 -1.84
N ALA A 96 1.81 6.51 -1.06
CA ALA A 96 0.65 7.33 -0.71
C ALA A 96 0.05 8.02 -1.94
N VAL A 97 0.89 8.58 -2.82
CA VAL A 97 0.44 9.21 -4.07
C VAL A 97 -0.30 8.18 -4.94
N ALA A 98 0.24 6.97 -5.09
CA ALA A 98 -0.39 5.91 -5.88
C ALA A 98 -1.75 5.47 -5.30
N ALA A 99 -1.83 5.29 -3.98
CA ALA A 99 -3.08 4.93 -3.30
C ALA A 99 -4.13 6.05 -3.45
N LEU A 100 -3.79 7.30 -3.15
CA LEU A 100 -4.72 8.43 -3.27
C LEU A 100 -5.15 8.67 -4.74
N ALA A 101 -4.24 8.48 -5.71
CA ALA A 101 -4.59 8.58 -7.13
C ALA A 101 -5.54 7.47 -7.57
N THR A 102 -5.42 6.28 -6.96
CA THR A 102 -6.38 5.18 -7.13
C THR A 102 -7.76 5.60 -6.63
N ALA A 103 -7.85 6.16 -5.42
CA ALA A 103 -9.11 6.67 -4.87
C ALA A 103 -9.72 7.77 -5.76
N ALA A 104 -8.95 8.80 -6.12
CA ALA A 104 -9.39 9.88 -6.98
C ALA A 104 -9.91 9.37 -8.33
N LYS A 105 -9.21 8.42 -8.96
CA LYS A 105 -9.66 7.86 -10.24
C LYS A 105 -10.96 7.09 -10.10
N LEU A 106 -11.12 6.27 -9.06
CA LEU A 106 -12.32 5.47 -8.83
C LEU A 106 -13.53 6.35 -8.48
N LEU A 107 -13.33 7.39 -7.68
CA LEU A 107 -14.36 8.40 -7.37
C LEU A 107 -14.82 9.13 -8.64
N ASP A 108 -13.88 9.57 -9.49
CA ASP A 108 -14.22 10.23 -10.76
C ASP A 108 -14.93 9.29 -11.74
N MET A 109 -14.55 8.01 -11.78
CA MET A 109 -15.27 7.00 -12.56
C MET A 109 -16.71 6.86 -12.08
N ARG A 110 -16.90 6.65 -10.78
CA ARG A 110 -18.22 6.54 -10.16
C ARG A 110 -19.10 7.75 -10.44
N ARG A 111 -18.56 8.95 -10.25
CA ARG A 111 -19.23 10.23 -10.53
C ARG A 111 -19.70 10.35 -11.99
N ARG A 112 -18.99 9.70 -12.92
CA ARG A 112 -19.33 9.65 -14.35
C ARG A 112 -20.26 8.49 -14.72
N GLY A 113 -20.65 7.67 -13.76
CA GLY A 113 -21.51 6.50 -13.96
C GLY A 113 -20.77 5.17 -14.15
N ASP A 114 -19.43 5.18 -14.16
CA ASP A 114 -18.61 3.96 -14.26
C ASP A 114 -18.37 3.38 -12.85
N VAL A 115 -19.28 2.51 -12.41
CA VAL A 115 -19.23 1.88 -11.08
C VAL A 115 -18.66 0.46 -11.16
N LEU A 116 -17.69 0.16 -10.30
CA LEU A 116 -17.09 -1.19 -10.15
C LEU A 116 -18.09 -2.18 -9.54
N ASP A 117 -17.85 -3.48 -9.75
CA ASP A 117 -18.66 -4.56 -9.15
C ASP A 117 -18.48 -4.62 -7.62
N GLY A 118 -17.23 -4.76 -7.17
CA GLY A 118 -16.85 -4.86 -5.77
C GLY A 118 -16.48 -3.53 -5.13
N ASP A 119 -16.44 -3.51 -3.80
CA ASP A 119 -15.99 -2.36 -3.02
C ASP A 119 -14.47 -2.20 -3.11
N VAL A 120 -14.00 -0.97 -2.97
CA VAL A 120 -12.58 -0.67 -2.81
C VAL A 120 -12.38 0.16 -1.56
N ILE A 121 -11.45 -0.25 -0.70
CA ILE A 121 -11.02 0.54 0.45
C ILE A 121 -9.59 0.99 0.19
N VAL A 122 -9.37 2.29 0.16
CA VAL A 122 -8.06 2.90 0.00
C VAL A 122 -7.63 3.48 1.35
N ALA A 123 -6.41 3.17 1.80
CA ALA A 123 -5.88 3.72 3.04
C ALA A 123 -4.41 4.14 2.91
N THR A 124 -4.04 5.23 3.56
CA THR A 124 -2.66 5.71 3.71
C THR A 124 -2.59 6.72 4.85
N HIS A 125 -1.45 7.37 5.06
CA HIS A 125 -1.31 8.46 6.02
C HIS A 125 -0.47 9.62 5.48
N ILE A 126 -0.69 10.80 6.05
CA ILE A 126 -0.09 12.06 5.64
C ILE A 126 0.72 12.62 6.81
N CYS A 127 2.05 12.64 6.62
CA CYS A 127 3.00 13.27 7.52
C CYS A 127 4.02 14.08 6.71
N PRO A 128 3.93 15.43 6.70
CA PRO A 128 4.81 16.28 5.88
C PRO A 128 6.23 16.46 6.44
N ASN A 129 6.45 16.02 7.67
CA ASN A 129 7.66 16.22 8.48
C ASN A 129 8.03 14.96 9.28
N ALA A 130 7.99 13.80 8.63
CA ALA A 130 8.29 12.53 9.24
C ALA A 130 9.79 12.40 9.61
N PRO A 131 10.10 11.68 10.70
CA PRO A 131 11.48 11.42 11.10
C PRO A 131 12.19 10.51 10.08
N THR A 132 13.53 10.50 10.11
CA THR A 132 14.35 9.54 9.36
C THR A 132 15.07 8.58 10.31
N ALA A 133 15.31 7.34 9.89
CA ALA A 133 16.03 6.33 10.64
C ALA A 133 17.33 5.90 9.91
N PRO A 134 18.45 5.68 10.64
CA PRO A 134 19.63 5.04 10.08
C PRO A 134 19.30 3.65 9.52
N HIS A 135 19.69 3.38 8.27
CA HIS A 135 19.44 2.12 7.60
C HIS A 135 20.46 1.92 6.45
N ASP A 136 20.77 0.66 6.10
CA ASP A 136 21.67 0.29 4.99
C ASP A 136 20.87 -0.27 3.81
N PRO A 137 21.14 0.12 2.54
CA PRO A 137 22.27 0.91 2.05
C PRO A 137 22.08 2.43 2.13
N VAL A 138 20.90 2.90 2.50
CA VAL A 138 20.52 4.31 2.57
C VAL A 138 19.55 4.53 3.74
N PRO A 139 19.52 5.72 4.36
CA PRO A 139 18.57 6.04 5.41
C PRO A 139 17.12 5.81 4.96
N PHE A 140 16.31 5.31 5.88
CA PHE A 140 14.88 5.10 5.67
C PHE A 140 14.09 6.28 6.22
N MET A 141 12.92 6.51 5.62
CA MET A 141 11.89 7.28 6.29
C MET A 141 11.34 6.44 7.43
N ASP A 142 11.09 7.10 8.54
CA ASP A 142 10.44 6.52 9.70
C ASP A 142 9.10 7.24 9.89
N SER A 143 8.21 6.69 10.71
CA SER A 143 6.88 7.24 10.96
C SER A 143 6.78 7.85 12.35
N PRO A 144 5.91 8.85 12.57
CA PRO A 144 5.59 9.33 13.91
C PRO A 144 5.01 8.24 14.83
N VAL A 145 4.42 7.18 14.27
CA VAL A 145 3.75 6.09 15.01
C VAL A 145 4.31 4.72 14.64
N ASP A 146 4.13 3.73 15.52
CA ASP A 146 4.60 2.37 15.28
C ASP A 146 3.81 1.62 14.19
N ILE A 147 4.39 0.53 13.70
CA ILE A 147 3.79 -0.28 12.63
C ILE A 147 2.45 -0.89 13.03
N ALA A 148 2.28 -1.23 14.31
CA ALA A 148 1.04 -1.81 14.82
C ALA A 148 -0.09 -0.77 14.75
N THR A 149 0.23 0.49 15.02
CA THR A 149 -0.68 1.63 14.90
C THR A 149 -1.02 1.90 13.45
N MET A 150 -0.02 1.96 12.56
CA MET A 150 -0.27 2.07 11.11
C MET A 150 -1.23 0.99 10.62
N ASN A 151 -0.93 -0.27 10.92
CA ASN A 151 -1.76 -1.41 10.53
C ASN A 151 -3.21 -1.30 11.05
N ARG A 152 -3.44 -0.82 12.28
CA ARG A 152 -4.80 -0.64 12.83
C ARG A 152 -5.63 0.40 12.06
N HIS A 153 -4.98 1.40 11.47
CA HIS A 153 -5.66 2.47 10.74
C HIS A 153 -5.71 2.23 9.23
N GLU A 154 -4.79 1.41 8.69
CA GLU A 154 -4.67 1.17 7.25
C GLU A 154 -5.30 -0.16 6.79
N VAL A 155 -5.39 -1.16 7.69
CA VAL A 155 -5.89 -2.49 7.35
C VAL A 155 -7.19 -2.75 8.10
N THR A 156 -8.30 -2.89 7.36
CA THR A 156 -9.61 -3.16 7.95
C THR A 156 -10.03 -4.61 7.74
N GLY A 157 -10.88 -5.13 8.63
CA GLY A 157 -11.45 -6.48 8.50
C GLY A 157 -12.40 -6.64 7.31
N GLU A 158 -12.76 -5.54 6.64
CA GLU A 158 -13.59 -5.54 5.43
C GLU A 158 -12.79 -5.95 4.18
N MET A 159 -11.45 -5.83 4.21
CA MET A 159 -10.58 -6.14 3.08
C MET A 159 -10.44 -7.65 2.90
N GLU A 160 -10.94 -8.18 1.78
CA GLU A 160 -10.85 -9.61 1.44
C GLU A 160 -9.54 -9.97 0.68
N ALA A 161 -8.80 -8.96 0.24
CA ALA A 161 -7.40 -9.02 -0.23
C ALA A 161 -6.77 -7.62 -0.08
N VAL A 162 -5.45 -7.54 0.04
CA VAL A 162 -4.72 -6.26 0.16
C VAL A 162 -3.63 -6.15 -0.90
N LEU A 163 -3.72 -5.12 -1.73
CA LEU A 163 -2.62 -4.65 -2.56
C LEU A 163 -1.89 -3.53 -1.81
N SER A 164 -0.68 -3.83 -1.33
CA SER A 164 0.14 -2.91 -0.55
C SER A 164 1.17 -2.25 -1.45
N VAL A 165 1.05 -0.94 -1.68
CA VAL A 165 1.92 -0.16 -2.58
C VAL A 165 2.94 0.60 -1.76
N ASP A 166 4.22 0.45 -2.07
CA ASP A 166 5.31 1.06 -1.30
C ASP A 166 6.46 1.50 -2.23
N THR A 167 7.18 2.53 -1.80
CA THR A 167 8.45 2.95 -2.42
C THR A 167 9.59 2.02 -2.03
N THR A 168 9.80 0.97 -2.80
CA THR A 168 10.88 -0.01 -2.56
C THR A 168 12.15 0.34 -3.34
N LYS A 169 12.60 1.60 -3.22
CA LYS A 169 13.83 2.09 -3.89
C LYS A 169 15.07 2.04 -3.00
N GLY A 170 14.89 1.94 -1.68
CA GLY A 170 15.99 1.98 -0.70
C GLY A 170 16.81 0.69 -0.58
N ASN A 171 16.74 -0.24 -1.53
CA ASN A 171 17.38 -1.56 -1.42
C ASN A 171 18.25 -1.88 -2.66
N ARG A 172 18.99 -2.99 -2.59
CA ARG A 172 19.78 -3.56 -3.71
C ARG A 172 19.26 -4.94 -4.18
N ILE A 173 18.13 -5.37 -3.63
CA ILE A 173 17.51 -6.66 -3.92
C ILE A 173 16.81 -6.60 -5.28
N VAL A 174 16.16 -5.48 -5.59
CA VAL A 174 15.44 -5.25 -6.84
C VAL A 174 16.07 -4.09 -7.60
N ASN A 175 16.93 -4.42 -8.56
CA ASN A 175 17.65 -3.42 -9.37
C ASN A 175 16.92 -3.18 -10.70
N HIS A 176 15.65 -2.75 -10.62
CA HIS A 176 14.78 -2.47 -11.77
C HIS A 176 14.13 -1.10 -11.57
N LYS A 177 13.96 -0.32 -12.66
CA LYS A 177 13.16 0.92 -12.62
C LYS A 177 11.77 0.61 -13.15
N GLY A 178 10.76 0.82 -12.34
CA GLY A 178 9.37 0.55 -12.69
C GLY A 178 8.64 -0.10 -11.52
N LEU A 179 7.87 -1.14 -11.81
CA LEU A 179 7.08 -1.86 -10.81
C LEU A 179 7.56 -3.29 -10.65
N ALA A 180 7.56 -3.79 -9.43
CA ALA A 180 7.82 -5.19 -9.15
C ALA A 180 6.75 -5.75 -8.20
N LEU A 181 6.37 -7.01 -8.39
CA LEU A 181 5.33 -7.66 -7.60
C LEU A 181 5.94 -8.69 -6.63
N SER A 182 5.49 -8.68 -5.38
CA SER A 182 5.87 -9.71 -4.41
C SER A 182 5.14 -11.03 -4.70
N PRO A 183 5.64 -12.16 -4.17
CA PRO A 183 4.80 -13.31 -3.93
C PRO A 183 3.67 -12.98 -2.95
N THR A 184 2.55 -13.71 -3.03
CA THR A 184 1.41 -13.48 -2.12
C THR A 184 1.75 -13.94 -0.71
N VAL A 185 1.47 -13.13 0.29
CA VAL A 185 1.61 -13.48 1.70
C VAL A 185 0.25 -13.68 2.32
N LYS A 186 0.04 -14.81 3.02
CA LYS A 186 -1.22 -15.10 3.71
C LYS A 186 -0.95 -15.88 4.99
N GLU A 187 -1.35 -15.33 6.13
CA GLU A 187 -1.30 -16.03 7.43
C GLU A 187 0.08 -16.63 7.78
N GLY A 188 1.14 -15.87 7.49
CA GLY A 188 2.53 -16.28 7.69
C GLY A 188 3.13 -17.13 6.57
N TRP A 189 2.36 -17.51 5.55
CA TRP A 189 2.86 -18.19 4.36
C TRP A 189 3.32 -17.20 3.29
N VAL A 190 4.50 -17.44 2.72
CA VAL A 190 4.92 -16.86 1.43
C VAL A 190 4.53 -17.86 0.33
N LEU A 191 3.49 -17.53 -0.43
CA LEU A 191 2.94 -18.34 -1.51
C LEU A 191 3.62 -17.99 -2.83
N LYS A 192 3.26 -18.69 -3.91
CA LYS A 192 3.72 -18.34 -5.27
C LYS A 192 3.22 -16.95 -5.67
N VAL A 193 3.95 -16.30 -6.57
CA VAL A 193 3.47 -15.09 -7.25
C VAL A 193 2.22 -15.46 -8.05
N SER A 194 1.13 -14.72 -7.87
CA SER A 194 -0.10 -14.94 -8.64
C SER A 194 0.15 -14.62 -10.12
N GLU A 195 0.00 -15.63 -10.98
CA GLU A 195 0.16 -15.47 -12.42
C GLU A 195 -0.82 -14.42 -12.97
N ARG A 196 -2.05 -14.38 -12.47
CA ARG A 196 -3.10 -13.44 -12.92
C ARG A 196 -2.77 -11.99 -12.56
N LEU A 197 -2.23 -11.75 -11.36
CA LEU A 197 -1.72 -10.42 -11.00
C LEU A 197 -0.51 -10.06 -11.88
N GLY A 198 0.35 -11.02 -12.19
CA GLY A 198 1.50 -10.83 -13.06
C GLY A 198 1.12 -10.48 -14.51
N GLU A 199 0.18 -11.20 -15.10
CA GLU A 199 -0.39 -10.92 -16.43
C GLU A 199 -1.01 -9.52 -16.48
N LEU A 200 -1.78 -9.16 -15.45
CA LEU A 200 -2.40 -7.84 -15.36
C LEU A 200 -1.37 -6.73 -15.24
N LEU A 201 -0.30 -6.95 -14.47
CA LEU A 201 0.78 -5.98 -14.33
C LEU A 201 1.46 -5.75 -15.68
N ALA A 202 1.76 -6.82 -16.42
CA ALA A 202 2.36 -6.74 -17.75
C ALA A 202 1.48 -5.98 -18.74
N VAL A 203 0.15 -6.15 -18.69
CA VAL A 203 -0.79 -5.36 -19.50
C VAL A 203 -0.76 -3.88 -19.13
N VAL A 204 -0.69 -3.56 -17.83
CA VAL A 204 -0.74 -2.17 -17.34
C VAL A 204 0.55 -1.40 -17.64
N THR A 205 1.70 -2.07 -17.56
CA THR A 205 3.02 -1.47 -17.78
C THR A 205 3.47 -1.55 -19.24
N GLY A 206 3.00 -2.56 -19.99
CA GLY A 206 3.54 -2.89 -21.31
C GLY A 206 4.90 -3.61 -21.25
N GLU A 207 5.32 -4.05 -20.06
CA GLU A 207 6.63 -4.65 -19.79
C GLU A 207 6.46 -6.09 -19.24
N PRO A 208 7.48 -6.96 -19.37
CA PRO A 208 7.47 -8.26 -18.70
C PRO A 208 7.29 -8.15 -17.18
N LEU A 209 6.69 -9.16 -16.57
CA LEU A 209 6.55 -9.24 -15.12
C LEU A 209 7.93 -9.20 -14.43
N VAL A 210 8.10 -8.25 -13.52
CA VAL A 210 9.22 -8.20 -12.58
C VAL A 210 8.71 -8.61 -11.21
N THR A 211 9.43 -9.51 -10.55
CA THR A 211 9.15 -9.95 -9.18
C THR A 211 10.38 -9.75 -8.31
N TYR A 212 10.21 -9.91 -7.00
CA TYR A 212 11.30 -9.81 -6.06
C TYR A 212 11.25 -10.88 -4.97
N PRO A 213 12.42 -11.32 -4.47
CA PRO A 213 12.46 -12.30 -3.39
C PRO A 213 11.90 -11.68 -2.11
N VAL A 214 11.14 -12.48 -1.38
CA VAL A 214 10.62 -12.17 -0.05
C VAL A 214 11.13 -13.23 0.90
N THR A 215 11.64 -12.79 2.04
CA THR A 215 12.11 -13.66 3.10
C THR A 215 11.03 -13.84 4.17
N THR A 216 11.20 -14.85 5.03
CA THR A 216 10.35 -14.99 6.21
C THR A 216 10.46 -13.77 7.15
N GLN A 217 11.61 -13.08 7.17
CA GLN A 217 11.80 -11.89 7.99
C GLN A 217 10.84 -10.78 7.53
N ASP A 218 10.75 -10.55 6.22
CA ASP A 218 9.96 -9.48 5.61
C ASP A 218 8.46 -9.52 5.96
N ILE A 219 7.95 -10.69 6.33
CA ILE A 219 6.54 -10.93 6.67
C ILE A 219 6.27 -10.98 8.18
N THR A 220 7.27 -10.65 9.00
CA THR A 220 7.13 -10.53 10.46
C THR A 220 7.02 -9.07 10.89
N PRO A 221 6.41 -8.75 12.05
CA PRO A 221 6.24 -7.36 12.48
C PRO A 221 7.57 -6.66 12.75
N TYR A 222 7.73 -5.41 12.29
CA TYR A 222 8.94 -4.59 12.48
C TYR A 222 9.45 -4.48 13.92
N GLY A 223 8.55 -4.50 14.91
CA GLY A 223 8.91 -4.39 16.32
C GLY A 223 9.73 -5.55 16.90
N ASN A 224 10.05 -6.58 16.10
CA ASN A 224 10.82 -7.73 16.54
C ASN A 224 12.36 -7.54 16.43
N GLY A 225 12.82 -6.40 15.91
CA GLY A 225 14.24 -6.05 15.83
C GLY A 225 15.03 -6.79 14.75
N VAL A 226 14.37 -7.48 13.80
CA VAL A 226 15.04 -8.03 12.61
C VAL A 226 15.00 -7.04 11.45
N HIS A 227 15.84 -7.28 10.45
CA HIS A 227 15.88 -6.47 9.23
C HIS A 227 14.84 -6.94 8.21
N HIS A 228 14.21 -5.99 7.52
CA HIS A 228 13.22 -6.21 6.46
C HIS A 228 13.59 -5.40 5.23
N ILE A 229 13.10 -5.78 4.05
CA ILE A 229 13.33 -5.03 2.80
C ILE A 229 12.77 -3.61 2.88
N ASN A 230 11.53 -3.47 3.37
CA ASN A 230 10.81 -2.25 3.74
C ASN A 230 9.41 -2.63 4.28
N SER A 231 8.52 -1.64 4.43
CA SER A 231 7.23 -1.83 5.13
C SER A 231 6.14 -2.46 4.26
N ILE A 232 6.43 -2.79 3.00
CA ILE A 232 5.44 -3.18 1.99
C ILE A 232 4.61 -4.40 2.36
N LEU A 233 5.16 -5.34 3.14
CA LEU A 233 4.46 -6.55 3.58
C LEU A 233 3.96 -6.49 5.02
N GLN A 234 4.13 -5.37 5.72
CA GLN A 234 3.62 -5.21 7.08
C GLN A 234 2.09 -5.34 7.22
N PRO A 235 1.25 -5.00 6.21
CA PRO A 235 -0.17 -5.33 6.26
C PRO A 235 -0.45 -6.83 6.45
N ALA A 236 0.44 -7.71 5.98
CA ALA A 236 0.28 -9.16 6.13
C ALA A 236 0.38 -9.63 7.58
N THR A 237 0.86 -8.82 8.51
CA THR A 237 0.87 -9.14 9.95
C THR A 237 -0.43 -8.74 10.64
N ALA A 238 -1.32 -8.04 9.96
CA ALA A 238 -2.54 -7.45 10.54
C ALA A 238 -3.84 -8.04 9.98
N THR A 239 -3.77 -8.91 8.97
CA THR A 239 -4.93 -9.53 8.36
C THR A 239 -4.72 -11.02 8.08
N ALA A 240 -5.83 -11.75 8.00
CA ALA A 240 -5.87 -13.12 7.46
C ALA A 240 -6.08 -13.14 5.94
N ALA A 241 -6.45 -12.00 5.34
CA ALA A 241 -6.57 -11.86 3.89
C ALA A 241 -5.20 -11.99 3.20
N PRO A 242 -5.15 -12.45 1.94
CA PRO A 242 -3.91 -12.44 1.17
C PRO A 242 -3.45 -11.00 0.90
N VAL A 243 -2.15 -10.78 1.07
CA VAL A 243 -1.48 -9.49 0.84
C VAL A 243 -0.43 -9.66 -0.27
N VAL A 244 -0.42 -8.75 -1.23
CA VAL A 244 0.62 -8.65 -2.26
C VAL A 244 1.23 -7.26 -2.21
N GLY A 245 2.56 -7.21 -2.18
CA GLY A 245 3.33 -5.99 -2.31
C GLY A 245 3.51 -5.58 -3.76
N LEU A 246 3.19 -4.34 -4.08
CA LEU A 246 3.51 -3.67 -5.34
C LEU A 246 4.59 -2.62 -5.09
N ALA A 247 5.82 -2.99 -5.39
CA ALA A 247 6.99 -2.15 -5.20
C ALA A 247 7.14 -1.16 -6.35
N ILE A 248 7.19 0.14 -6.03
CA ILE A 248 7.69 1.18 -6.94
C ILE A 248 9.21 1.23 -6.78
N THR A 249 9.94 0.91 -7.84
CA THR A 249 11.38 0.57 -7.79
C THR A 249 12.24 1.49 -8.67
N SER A 250 13.52 1.55 -8.35
CA SER A 250 14.56 2.22 -9.15
C SER A 250 15.75 1.29 -9.35
N ALA A 251 16.45 1.44 -10.47
CA ALA A 251 17.63 0.63 -10.75
C ALA A 251 18.82 0.91 -9.81
N ALA A 252 18.85 2.10 -9.20
CA ALA A 252 19.80 2.48 -8.16
C ALA A 252 19.09 2.59 -6.81
N ALA A 253 19.83 2.39 -5.72
CA ALA A 253 19.31 2.61 -4.38
C ALA A 253 19.05 4.11 -4.16
N VAL A 254 17.86 4.46 -3.68
CA VAL A 254 17.42 5.84 -3.40
C VAL A 254 16.97 5.93 -1.95
N PRO A 255 17.52 6.87 -1.14
CA PRO A 255 17.04 7.12 0.21
C PRO A 255 15.55 7.50 0.25
N GLY A 256 14.82 7.05 1.26
CA GLY A 256 13.39 7.40 1.38
C GLY A 256 13.16 8.92 1.45
N CYS A 257 14.06 9.63 2.14
CA CYS A 257 14.04 11.09 2.29
C CYS A 257 14.53 11.86 1.05
N GLN A 258 14.96 11.18 -0.01
CA GLN A 258 15.50 11.84 -1.21
C GLN A 258 14.38 12.56 -1.97
N THR A 259 14.50 13.87 -2.09
CA THR A 259 13.61 14.70 -2.92
C THR A 259 14.02 14.61 -4.40
N GLY A 260 13.07 14.80 -5.30
CA GLY A 260 13.29 14.75 -6.76
C GLY A 260 13.58 13.35 -7.32
N ALA A 261 13.29 12.29 -6.56
CA ALA A 261 13.52 10.90 -6.98
C ALA A 261 12.22 10.11 -7.26
N SER A 262 11.07 10.78 -7.23
CA SER A 262 9.79 10.24 -7.69
C SER A 262 9.76 10.19 -9.22
N HIS A 263 9.14 9.14 -9.76
CA HIS A 263 8.89 9.01 -11.21
C HIS A 263 7.39 8.89 -11.43
N GLU A 264 6.74 9.98 -11.79
CA GLU A 264 5.28 10.10 -11.80
C GLU A 264 4.62 9.12 -12.78
N THR A 265 5.34 8.72 -13.83
CA THR A 265 4.88 7.67 -14.76
C THR A 265 4.79 6.31 -14.09
N ASP A 266 5.72 5.99 -13.19
CA ASP A 266 5.77 4.71 -12.47
C ASP A 266 4.69 4.70 -11.38
N ILE A 267 4.51 5.82 -10.67
CA ILE A 267 3.39 6.03 -9.73
C ILE A 267 2.04 5.90 -10.46
N ALA A 268 1.91 6.50 -11.64
CA ALA A 268 0.70 6.39 -12.45
C ALA A 268 0.46 4.97 -12.97
N ALA A 269 1.51 4.20 -13.24
CA ALA A 269 1.38 2.79 -13.56
C ALA A 269 0.90 1.98 -12.33
N ALA A 270 1.44 2.26 -11.14
CA ALA A 270 1.04 1.59 -9.90
C ALA A 270 -0.44 1.85 -9.56
N ALA A 271 -0.86 3.11 -9.61
CA ALA A 271 -2.26 3.49 -9.39
C ALA A 271 -3.18 2.87 -10.47
N ARG A 272 -2.75 2.81 -11.73
CA ARG A 272 -3.51 2.15 -12.80
C ARG A 272 -3.66 0.65 -12.51
N PHE A 273 -2.59 0.00 -12.07
CA PHE A 273 -2.61 -1.42 -11.70
C PHE A 273 -3.57 -1.68 -10.54
N ALA A 274 -3.60 -0.82 -9.51
CA ALA A 274 -4.54 -0.92 -8.41
C ALA A 274 -6.01 -0.80 -8.87
N VAL A 275 -6.30 0.14 -9.78
CA VAL A 275 -7.65 0.28 -10.38
C VAL A 275 -8.05 -0.96 -11.18
N GLU A 276 -7.17 -1.50 -12.03
CA GLU A 276 -7.51 -2.70 -12.80
C GLU A 276 -7.60 -3.96 -11.92
N THR A 277 -6.78 -4.04 -10.85
CA THR A 277 -6.87 -5.11 -9.85
C THR A 277 -8.21 -5.06 -9.13
N ALA A 278 -8.68 -3.87 -8.74
CA ALA A 278 -9.99 -3.68 -8.11
C ALA A 278 -11.13 -4.19 -9.01
N LYS A 279 -11.10 -3.84 -10.30
CA LYS A 279 -12.10 -4.31 -11.27
C LYS A 279 -12.09 -5.84 -11.38
N ALA A 280 -10.92 -6.43 -11.58
CA ALA A 280 -10.80 -7.87 -11.79
C ALA A 280 -11.14 -8.67 -10.53
N PHE A 281 -10.69 -8.22 -9.36
CA PHE A 281 -10.95 -8.89 -8.08
C PHE A 281 -12.42 -8.82 -7.68
N GLY A 282 -13.02 -7.62 -7.74
CA GLY A 282 -14.44 -7.40 -7.46
C GLY A 282 -15.35 -8.11 -8.46
N GLY A 283 -14.94 -8.17 -9.73
CA GLY A 283 -15.64 -8.89 -10.81
C GLY A 283 -15.44 -10.42 -10.81
N GLY A 284 -14.70 -10.97 -9.84
CA GLY A 284 -14.51 -12.43 -9.70
C GLY A 284 -13.57 -13.06 -10.73
N GLN A 285 -12.73 -12.27 -11.40
CA GLN A 285 -11.85 -12.73 -12.50
C GLN A 285 -10.39 -12.93 -12.06
N LEU A 286 -10.06 -12.53 -10.83
CA LEU A 286 -8.73 -12.54 -10.27
C LEU A 286 -8.76 -12.99 -8.81
N ASP A 287 -7.83 -13.88 -8.47
CA ASP A 287 -7.55 -14.30 -7.10
C ASP A 287 -6.09 -13.98 -6.75
N PHE A 288 -5.86 -13.63 -5.49
CA PHE A 288 -4.52 -13.34 -5.00
C PHE A 288 -3.73 -14.62 -4.70
N HIS A 289 -4.41 -15.77 -4.52
CA HIS A 289 -3.78 -17.07 -4.29
C HIS A 289 -4.70 -18.21 -4.73
N ASP A 290 -4.13 -19.40 -4.92
CA ASP A 290 -4.89 -20.64 -5.09
C ASP A 290 -5.35 -21.14 -3.70
N HIS A 291 -6.66 -21.15 -3.49
CA HIS A 291 -7.26 -21.58 -2.22
C HIS A 291 -7.00 -23.05 -1.91
N GLN A 292 -7.04 -23.94 -2.92
CA GLN A 292 -6.84 -25.38 -2.73
C GLN A 292 -5.38 -25.69 -2.40
N GLU A 293 -4.43 -25.00 -3.06
CA GLU A 293 -3.01 -25.14 -2.76
C GLU A 293 -2.70 -24.62 -1.34
N PHE A 294 -3.28 -23.49 -0.93
CA PHE A 294 -3.13 -22.98 0.43
C PHE A 294 -3.68 -23.94 1.49
N ASP A 295 -4.90 -24.45 1.31
CA ASP A 295 -5.49 -25.42 2.23
C ASP A 295 -4.64 -26.70 2.35
N ALA A 296 -4.06 -27.14 1.22
CA ALA A 296 -3.14 -28.28 1.21
C ALA A 296 -1.84 -27.99 1.98
N LEU A 297 -1.27 -26.79 1.86
CA LEU A 297 -0.09 -26.36 2.62
C LEU A 297 -0.38 -26.34 4.12
N VAL A 298 -1.48 -25.69 4.53
CA VAL A 298 -1.89 -25.61 5.94
C VAL A 298 -2.18 -27.01 6.51
N SER A 299 -2.85 -27.87 5.76
CA SER A 299 -3.13 -29.26 6.19
C SER A 299 -1.86 -30.09 6.41
N ARG A 300 -0.84 -29.90 5.57
CA ARG A 300 0.41 -30.67 5.62
C ARG A 300 1.41 -30.16 6.64
N TYR A 301 1.52 -28.85 6.77
CA TYR A 301 2.61 -28.19 7.49
C TYR A 301 2.14 -27.33 8.67
N GLY A 302 0.83 -27.16 8.83
CA GLY A 302 0.21 -26.39 9.91
C GLY A 302 0.12 -24.90 9.62
N SER A 303 -0.42 -24.19 10.61
CA SER A 303 -0.57 -22.73 10.57
C SER A 303 0.75 -22.02 10.88
N LEU A 304 1.03 -20.95 10.11
CA LEU A 304 2.18 -20.07 10.32
C LEU A 304 1.81 -18.71 10.92
N THR A 305 0.58 -18.54 11.41
CA THR A 305 0.07 -17.25 11.95
C THR A 305 0.90 -16.71 13.12
N ARG A 306 1.70 -17.55 13.78
CA ARG A 306 2.66 -17.12 14.81
C ARG A 306 3.72 -16.15 14.27
N LEU A 307 4.01 -16.19 12.98
CA LEU A 307 4.93 -15.24 12.33
C LEU A 307 4.33 -13.84 12.19
N GLN A 308 3.01 -13.69 12.31
CA GLN A 308 2.33 -12.40 12.29
C GLN A 308 2.40 -11.66 13.63
N THR A 309 3.04 -12.25 14.65
CA THR A 309 3.23 -11.64 15.97
C THR A 309 4.70 -11.30 16.21
N LEU A 310 4.99 -10.55 17.27
CA LEU A 310 6.38 -10.26 17.70
C LEU A 310 7.16 -11.51 18.14
N GLY A 311 6.54 -12.70 18.09
CA GLY A 311 7.15 -13.93 18.54
C GLY A 311 7.25 -14.00 20.06
N ARG A 312 8.24 -14.75 20.55
CA ARG A 312 8.56 -14.80 21.98
C ARG A 312 9.70 -13.82 22.25
N GLU A 313 9.54 -12.94 23.23
CA GLU A 313 10.64 -12.12 23.69
C GLU A 313 11.76 -13.02 24.26
N PRO A 314 13.04 -12.79 23.89
CA PRO A 314 14.15 -13.50 24.49
C PRO A 314 14.34 -13.05 25.95
N GLY A 315 13.58 -13.64 26.88
CA GLY A 315 13.65 -13.30 28.31
C GLY A 315 12.57 -13.86 29.24
N GLY A 316 11.65 -14.70 28.77
CA GLY A 316 10.60 -15.31 29.61
C GLY A 316 10.82 -16.81 29.85
N SER A 317 11.76 -17.15 30.73
CA SER A 317 11.86 -18.46 31.39
C SER A 317 12.09 -18.27 32.88
#